data_AF-A0A832PEI8-F1
#
_entry.id   AF-A0A832PEI8-F1
#
_cell.length_a   1.000
_cell.length_b   1.000
_cell.length_c   1.000
_cell.angle_alpha   90.00
_cell.angle_beta   90.00
_cell.angle_gamma   90.00
#
_symmetry.space_group_name_H-M   'P 1'
#
loop_
_entity.id
_entity.type
_entity.pdbx_description
1 polymer ?
#
loop_
_entity_poly.entity_id
_entity_poly.type
_entity_poly.pdbx_seq_one_letter_code
_entity_poly.pdbx_strand_id
1 'polypeptide(L)' 'MSIFTKTKEGAEVKTGGVIMLGPIPIIFGSDRGMAIIGFLMAIILMIVAYILFYRSIL' A
#
# COMPACT_ATOMS: atom_id res chain seq x y z
N MET A 1 5.73 -46.08 -4.48
CA MET A 1 6.10 -45.08 -3.45
C MET A 1 6.38 -43.77 -4.17
N SER A 2 5.34 -42.94 -4.39
CA SER A 2 5.49 -41.64 -5.05
C SER A 2 6.14 -40.68 -4.06
N ILE A 3 7.44 -40.45 -4.23
CA ILE A 3 8.23 -39.50 -3.47
C ILE A 3 7.66 -38.11 -3.76
N PHE A 4 7.06 -37.52 -2.72
CA PHE A 4 6.48 -36.19 -2.72
C PHE A 4 7.47 -35.17 -3.29
N THR A 5 7.23 -34.73 -4.53
CA THR A 5 7.79 -33.47 -5.02
C THR A 5 7.05 -32.37 -4.27
N LYS A 6 7.61 -31.93 -3.14
CA LYS A 6 7.21 -30.69 -2.50
C LYS A 6 7.74 -29.56 -3.40
N THR A 7 7.01 -29.28 -4.48
CA THR A 7 7.19 -28.05 -5.24
C THR A 7 7.15 -26.94 -4.21
N LYS A 8 8.25 -26.19 -4.05
CA LYS A 8 8.21 -24.94 -3.33
C LYS A 8 7.27 -24.07 -4.13
N GLU A 9 5.99 -24.11 -3.81
CA GLU A 9 5.01 -23.10 -4.23
C GLU A 9 5.69 -21.78 -3.89
N GLY A 10 6.15 -21.10 -4.96
CA GLY A 10 6.93 -19.88 -4.82
C GLY A 10 6.10 -18.93 -3.99
N ALA A 11 6.64 -18.49 -2.85
CA ALA A 11 5.94 -17.55 -2.00
C ALA A 11 5.53 -16.35 -2.86
N GLU A 12 4.23 -16.18 -3.10
CA GLU A 12 3.74 -15.04 -3.87
C GLU A 12 4.08 -13.77 -3.10
N VAL A 13 5.05 -13.02 -3.63
CA VAL A 13 5.47 -11.77 -3.02
C VAL A 13 4.36 -10.75 -3.23
N LYS A 14 3.70 -10.39 -2.13
CA LYS A 14 2.71 -9.30 -2.11
C LYS A 14 3.43 -7.97 -1.95
N THR A 15 3.12 -7.01 -2.80
CA THR A 15 3.75 -5.68 -2.84
C THR A 15 2.68 -4.63 -3.10
N GLY A 16 2.88 -3.43 -2.56
CA GLY A 16 2.03 -2.28 -2.82
C GLY A 16 2.67 -1.00 -2.31
N GLY A 17 2.00 0.11 -2.53
CA GLY A 17 2.47 1.42 -2.12
C GLY A 17 1.47 2.53 -2.39
N VAL A 18 1.88 3.75 -2.03
CA VAL A 18 1.11 4.97 -2.19
C VAL A 18 2.02 6.04 -2.79
N ILE A 19 1.58 6.69 -3.87
CA ILE A 19 2.19 7.89 -4.44
C ILE A 19 1.30 9.07 -4.10
N MET A 20 1.86 10.16 -3.57
CA MET A 20 1.13 11.40 -3.31
C MET A 20 1.38 12.40 -4.44
N LEU A 21 0.34 12.77 -5.20
CA LEU A 21 0.37 13.87 -6.17
C LEU A 21 -0.32 15.08 -5.55
N GLY A 22 0.45 15.91 -4.84
CA GLY A 22 -0.15 16.90 -3.94
C GLY A 22 -1.00 16.22 -2.87
N PRO A 23 -2.19 16.72 -2.51
CA PRO A 23 -3.05 16.10 -1.52
C PRO A 23 -3.85 14.92 -2.09
N ILE A 24 -3.60 14.50 -3.34
CA ILE A 24 -4.32 13.40 -3.98
C ILE A 24 -3.46 12.12 -3.93
N PRO A 25 -3.78 11.15 -3.05
CA PRO A 25 -3.09 9.88 -3.00
C PRO A 25 -3.50 8.95 -4.15
N ILE A 26 -2.52 8.25 -4.74
CA ILE A 26 -2.69 7.15 -5.68
C ILE A 26 -2.18 5.87 -5.01
N ILE A 27 -3.06 4.88 -4.85
CA ILE A 27 -2.77 3.62 -4.16
C ILE A 27 -2.61 2.50 -5.19
N PHE A 28 -1.59 1.66 -5.01
CA PHE A 28 -1.37 0.47 -5.83
C PHE A 28 -1.03 -0.73 -4.94
N GLY A 29 -1.48 -1.92 -5.35
CA GLY A 29 -1.24 -3.16 -4.62
C GLY A 29 -1.41 -4.37 -5.52
N SER A 30 -0.55 -5.37 -5.34
CA SER A 30 -0.57 -6.64 -6.07
C SER A 30 -1.79 -7.50 -5.73
N ASP A 31 -2.40 -7.26 -4.57
CA ASP A 31 -3.60 -7.93 -4.11
C ASP A 31 -4.46 -7.00 -3.25
N ARG A 32 -5.67 -7.44 -2.92
CA ARG A 32 -6.62 -6.66 -2.10
C ARG A 32 -6.05 -6.29 -0.74
N GLY A 33 -5.25 -7.18 -0.12
CA GLY A 33 -4.62 -6.91 1.17
C GLY A 33 -3.68 -5.70 1.09
N MET A 34 -2.80 -5.67 0.09
CA MET A 34 -1.88 -4.56 -0.12
C MET A 34 -2.61 -3.26 -0.49
N ALA A 35 -3.68 -3.33 -1.27
CA ALA A 35 -4.50 -2.17 -1.59
C ALA A 35 -5.17 -1.57 -0.34
N ILE A 36 -5.69 -2.40 0.57
CA ILE A 36 -6.30 -1.95 1.83
C ILE A 36 -5.26 -1.32 2.76
N ILE A 37 -4.07 -1.95 2.89
CA ILE A 37 -2.96 -1.40 3.67
C ILE A 37 -2.53 -0.03 3.11
N GLY A 38 -2.39 0.05 1.78
CA GLY A 38 -2.07 1.30 1.09
C GLY A 38 -3.13 2.38 1.31
N PHE A 39 -4.42 2.02 1.30
CA PHE A 39 -5.51 2.96 1.58
C PHE A 39 -5.45 3.52 3.00
N LEU A 40 -5.21 2.68 4.00
CA LEU A 40 -5.03 3.14 5.39
C LEU A 40 -3.83 4.09 5.52
N MET A 41 -2.70 3.73 4.90
CA MET A 41 -1.50 4.58 4.86
C MET A 41 -1.76 5.92 4.18
N ALA A 42 -2.51 5.94 3.08
CA ALA A 42 -2.88 7.14 2.36
C ALA A 42 -3.70 8.11 3.21
N ILE A 43 -4.67 7.62 3.99
CA ILE A 43 -5.47 8.45 4.91
C ILE A 43 -4.58 9.11 5.96
N ILE A 44 -3.69 8.34 6.60
CA ILE A 44 -2.76 8.86 7.62
C ILE A 44 -1.90 9.97 7.02
N LEU A 45 -1.28 9.70 5.86
CA LEU A 45 -0.44 10.68 5.16
C LEU A 45 -1.23 11.91 4.73
N MET A 46 -2.49 11.77 4.31
CA MET A 46 -3.34 12.88 3.92
C MET A 46 -3.66 13.80 5.11
N ILE A 47 -3.95 13.23 6.30
CA ILE A 47 -4.17 14.02 7.52
C ILE A 47 -2.89 14.78 7.89
N VAL A 48 -1.73 14.10 7.86
CA VAL A 48 -0.44 14.72 8.15
C VAL A 48 -0.15 15.85 7.17
N ALA A 49 -0.30 15.60 5.86
CA ALA A 49 -0.09 16.61 4.83
C ALA A 49 -1.05 17.79 4.98
N TYR A 50 -2.32 17.55 5.30
CA TYR A 50 -3.31 18.59 5.56
C TYR A 50 -2.91 19.49 6.74
N ILE A 51 -2.49 18.89 7.86
CA ILE A 51 -2.07 19.64 9.06
C ILE A 51 -0.79 20.43 8.79
N LEU A 52 0.19 19.86 8.10
CA LEU A 52 1.48 20.51 7.89
C LEU A 52 1.42 21.61 6.81
N PHE A 53 0.79 21.33 5.67
CA PHE A 53 0.88 22.20 4.49
C PHE A 53 -0.37 23.06 4.25
N TYR A 54 -1.56 22.56 4.56
CA TYR A 54 -2.81 23.26 4.24
C TYR A 54 -3.36 24.07 5.41
N ARG A 55 -3.17 23.62 6.64
CA ARG A 55 -3.55 24.41 7.83
C ARG A 55 -2.67 25.64 8.01
N SER A 56 -1.37 25.54 7.73
CA SER A 56 -0.43 26.65 7.89
C SER A 56 -0.61 27.76 6.85
N ILE A 57 -1.27 27.48 5.73
CA ILE A 57 -1.41 28.40 4.60
C ILE A 57 -2.69 29.25 4.69
N LEU A 58 -3.63 28.86 5.55
CA LEU A 58 -4.93 29.50 5.81
C LEU A 58 -4.86 30.38 7.07
#